data_AF-A0A6J8EV53-F1
#
_entry.id   AF-A0A6J8EV53-F1
#
_cell.length_a   1.000
_cell.length_b   1.000
_cell.length_c   1.000
_cell.angle_alpha   90.00
_cell.angle_beta   90.00
_cell.angle_gamma   90.00
#
_symmetry.space_group_name_H-M   'P 1'
#
loop_
_entity.id
_entity.type
_entity.pdbx_description
1 polymer ?
#
loop_
_entity_poly.entity_id
_entity_poly.type
_entity_poly.pdbx_seq_one_letter_code
_entity_poly.pdbx_strand_id
1 'polypeptide(L)'
;MDSMELKIKTLKTEKETLVKDMASLEVNSYENIKKIAEEKEKHTELAKQILSLNDTITLKDLEIHNLMIDNKNIQSRFSAYVDPIQRQLQEKQEIEKRQITLLKEKDKQIAGLQKEKDKITSLQKEKNEKIAAMRKEKEELQTRLSSIAGDKLTKGNPAITDLGDPNRPMKISEKYGELYDNEWTDAMECVDEVMEYYPNMIKSEVEEIVIRHIYRLLMDDDHTAFPCYKEIALTRRMNAQNTVKYILENQIIGEKMVLHEWEYDHKNEKLTSSLLKTSFFQHCVHLCWFVAIQDPMMYLDEDVHEGTGFDKNVYKEFVRSGNTVRYIVWPALFLHKNGPLLYKGVVQAYWKEK
;
A
#
# COMPACT_ATOMS: atom_id res chain seq x y z
N MET A 1 27.22 -128.60 88.70
CA MET A 1 28.43 -127.96 88.16
C MET A 1 28.14 -127.35 86.79
N ASP A 2 27.49 -128.09 85.89
CA ASP A 2 27.24 -127.72 84.48
C ASP A 2 26.39 -126.44 84.25
N SER A 3 25.45 -126.12 85.15
CA SER A 3 24.60 -124.91 85.05
C SER A 3 25.41 -123.60 85.27
N MET A 4 26.48 -123.67 86.06
CA MET A 4 27.28 -122.50 86.42
C MET A 4 28.29 -122.16 85.31
N GLU A 5 28.87 -123.18 84.66
CA GLU A 5 29.73 -123.00 83.48
C GLU A 5 28.98 -122.44 82.28
N LEU A 6 27.75 -122.90 82.03
CA LEU A 6 26.90 -122.37 80.96
C LEU A 6 26.62 -120.87 81.17
N LYS A 7 26.31 -120.47 82.42
CA LYS A 7 26.05 -119.07 82.78
C LYS A 7 27.28 -118.17 82.65
N ILE A 8 28.46 -118.67 83.02
CA ILE A 8 29.74 -117.95 82.80
C ILE A 8 30.03 -117.77 81.31
N LYS A 9 29.73 -118.77 80.48
CA LYS A 9 29.91 -118.69 79.03
C LYS A 9 28.96 -117.66 78.40
N THR A 10 27.69 -117.66 78.80
CA THR A 10 26.69 -116.66 78.38
C THR A 10 27.09 -115.24 78.78
N LEU A 11 27.54 -115.04 80.03
CA LEU A 11 27.99 -113.72 80.50
C LEU A 11 29.26 -113.24 79.78
N LYS A 12 30.18 -114.14 79.41
CA LYS A 12 31.33 -113.78 78.57
C LYS A 12 30.90 -113.33 77.18
N THR A 13 29.99 -114.04 76.55
CA THR A 13 29.46 -113.65 75.23
C THR A 13 28.69 -112.33 75.30
N GLU A 14 27.87 -112.10 76.33
CA GLU A 14 27.18 -110.81 76.53
C GLU A 14 28.17 -109.67 76.77
N LYS A 15 29.21 -109.89 77.58
CA LYS A 15 30.28 -108.90 77.79
C LYS A 15 30.99 -108.57 76.48
N GLU A 16 31.31 -109.55 75.66
CA GLU A 16 31.96 -109.34 74.36
C GLU A 16 31.05 -108.59 73.38
N THR A 17 29.74 -108.89 73.37
CA THR A 17 28.75 -108.15 72.57
C THR A 17 28.62 -106.70 73.05
N LEU A 18 28.50 -106.47 74.35
CA LEU A 18 28.42 -105.13 74.93
C LEU A 18 29.68 -104.30 74.65
N VAL A 19 30.87 -104.90 74.69
CA VAL A 19 32.13 -104.22 74.35
C VAL A 19 32.17 -103.82 72.87
N LYS A 20 31.69 -104.70 71.98
CA LYS A 20 31.57 -104.37 70.54
C LYS A 20 30.55 -103.27 70.29
N ASP A 21 29.40 -103.33 70.96
CA ASP A 21 28.36 -102.32 70.85
C ASP A 21 28.86 -100.97 71.37
N MET A 22 29.55 -100.94 72.51
CA MET A 22 30.20 -99.74 73.04
C MET A 22 31.22 -99.15 72.06
N ALA A 23 32.12 -99.97 71.52
CA ALA A 23 33.10 -99.50 70.53
C ALA A 23 32.42 -98.95 69.27
N SER A 24 31.33 -99.59 68.81
CA SER A 24 30.56 -99.11 67.66
C SER A 24 29.84 -97.77 67.94
N LEU A 25 29.31 -97.60 69.15
CA LEU A 25 28.68 -96.36 69.60
C LEU A 25 29.70 -95.21 69.72
N GLU A 26 30.91 -95.49 70.20
CA GLU A 26 32.00 -94.51 70.28
C GLU A 26 32.42 -94.00 68.90
N VAL A 27 32.60 -94.90 67.92
CA VAL A 27 32.92 -94.54 66.53
C VAL A 27 31.80 -93.71 65.91
N ASN A 28 30.54 -94.14 66.07
CA ASN A 28 29.38 -93.40 65.57
C ASN A 28 29.25 -92.02 66.25
N SER A 29 29.53 -91.92 67.55
CA SER A 29 29.53 -90.66 68.28
C SER A 29 30.58 -89.70 67.72
N TYR A 30 31.81 -90.19 67.47
CA TYR A 30 32.89 -89.39 66.90
C TYR A 30 32.55 -88.89 65.48
N GLU A 31 32.00 -89.74 64.62
CA GLU A 31 31.55 -89.34 63.27
C GLU A 31 30.44 -88.30 63.32
N ASN A 32 29.48 -88.43 64.24
CA ASN A 32 28.41 -87.46 64.42
C ASN A 32 28.95 -86.11 64.91
N ILE A 33 29.88 -86.10 65.88
CA ILE A 33 30.53 -84.87 66.34
C ILE A 33 31.28 -84.17 65.20
N LYS A 34 31.98 -84.93 64.35
CA LYS A 34 32.68 -84.38 63.18
C LYS A 34 31.70 -83.74 62.18
N LYS A 35 30.59 -84.42 61.84
CA LYS A 35 29.55 -83.86 60.97
C LYS A 35 28.95 -82.58 61.55
N ILE A 36 28.67 -82.55 62.85
CA ILE A 36 28.16 -81.36 63.55
C ILE A 36 29.17 -80.20 63.48
N ALA A 37 30.47 -80.47 63.60
CA ALA A 37 31.50 -79.44 63.48
C ALA A 37 31.56 -78.86 62.06
N GLU A 38 31.52 -79.70 61.02
CA GLU A 38 31.49 -79.28 59.62
C GLU A 38 30.22 -78.46 59.29
N GLU A 39 29.06 -78.86 59.82
CA GLU A 39 27.81 -78.09 59.68
C GLU A 39 27.88 -76.74 60.39
N LYS A 40 28.47 -76.68 61.59
CA LYS A 40 28.68 -75.41 62.31
C LYS A 40 29.56 -74.44 61.53
N GLU A 41 30.62 -74.93 60.88
CA GLU A 41 31.47 -74.10 60.03
C GLU A 41 30.70 -73.54 58.83
N LYS A 42 29.92 -74.38 58.14
CA LYS A 42 29.03 -73.94 57.05
C LYS A 42 28.00 -72.92 57.52
N HIS A 43 27.39 -73.13 58.68
CA HIS A 43 26.45 -72.17 59.27
C HIS A 43 27.11 -70.83 59.59
N THR A 44 28.36 -70.86 60.08
CA THR A 44 29.12 -69.65 60.38
C THR A 44 29.41 -68.86 59.10
N GLU A 45 29.77 -69.55 58.02
CA GLU A 45 30.02 -68.90 56.73
C GLU A 45 28.74 -68.33 56.10
N LEU A 46 27.63 -69.08 56.18
CA LEU A 46 26.31 -68.59 55.75
C LEU A 46 25.90 -67.35 56.54
N ALA A 47 26.15 -67.31 57.86
CA ALA A 47 25.85 -66.15 58.69
C ALA A 47 26.61 -64.89 58.26
N LYS A 48 27.89 -65.02 57.86
CA LYS A 48 28.66 -63.89 57.32
C LYS A 48 28.09 -63.40 55.99
N GLN A 49 27.70 -64.30 55.10
CA GLN A 49 27.08 -63.94 53.82
C GLN A 49 25.76 -63.20 54.03
N ILE A 50 24.92 -63.67 54.97
CA ILE A 50 23.67 -63.01 55.34
C ILE A 50 23.94 -61.58 55.84
N LEU A 51 24.93 -61.38 56.70
CA LEU A 51 25.30 -60.04 57.19
C LEU A 51 25.72 -59.11 56.04
N SER A 52 26.60 -59.56 55.15
CA SER A 52 27.05 -58.77 53.99
C SER A 52 25.92 -58.43 53.01
N LEU A 53 25.00 -59.38 52.77
CA LEU A 53 23.81 -59.15 51.97
C LEU A 53 22.89 -58.11 52.64
N ASN A 54 22.72 -58.19 53.95
CA ASN A 54 21.88 -57.25 54.70
C ASN A 54 22.43 -55.81 54.63
N ASP A 55 23.76 -55.63 54.75
CA ASP A 55 24.40 -54.32 54.57
C ASP A 55 24.17 -53.78 53.15
N THR A 56 24.26 -54.64 52.15
CA THR A 56 24.00 -54.27 50.74
C THR A 56 22.55 -53.86 50.52
N ILE A 57 21.60 -54.61 51.09
CA ILE A 57 20.17 -54.28 51.05
C ILE A 57 19.93 -52.90 51.68
N THR A 58 20.52 -52.66 52.85
CA THR A 58 20.37 -51.38 53.57
C THR A 58 20.89 -50.20 52.75
N LEU A 59 22.03 -50.36 52.07
CA LEU A 59 22.58 -49.34 51.16
C LEU A 59 21.66 -49.10 49.96
N LYS A 60 21.08 -50.17 49.39
CA LYS A 60 20.17 -50.06 48.24
C LYS A 60 18.84 -49.42 48.62
N ASP A 61 18.32 -49.68 49.81
CA ASP A 61 17.11 -49.03 50.31
C ASP A 61 17.33 -47.52 50.48
N LEU A 62 18.51 -47.11 50.95
CA LEU A 62 18.86 -45.70 51.04
C LEU A 62 18.98 -45.03 49.66
N GLU A 63 19.55 -45.73 48.68
CA GLU A 63 19.62 -45.26 47.29
C GLU A 63 18.22 -45.10 46.67
N ILE A 64 17.35 -46.08 46.86
CA ILE A 64 15.94 -46.02 46.42
C ILE A 64 15.24 -44.83 47.07
N HIS A 65 15.43 -44.61 48.37
CA HIS A 65 14.78 -43.51 49.07
C HIS A 65 15.19 -42.14 48.51
N ASN A 66 16.49 -41.94 48.23
CA ASN A 66 16.98 -40.70 47.63
C ASN A 66 16.40 -40.50 46.22
N LEU A 67 16.38 -41.55 45.39
CA LEU A 67 15.78 -41.49 44.06
C LEU A 67 14.28 -41.17 44.10
N MET A 68 13.55 -41.64 45.12
CA MET A 68 12.14 -41.29 45.32
C MET A 68 11.96 -39.79 45.64
N ILE A 69 12.84 -39.22 46.48
CA ILE A 69 12.82 -37.79 46.79
C ILE A 69 13.10 -36.97 45.52
N ASP A 70 14.10 -37.36 44.75
CA ASP A 70 14.44 -36.68 43.49
C ASP A 70 13.30 -36.75 42.48
N ASN A 71 12.66 -37.91 42.33
CA ASN A 71 11.52 -38.06 41.44
C ASN A 71 10.35 -37.15 41.85
N LYS A 72 10.06 -37.05 43.16
CA LYS A 72 9.04 -36.14 43.69
C LYS A 72 9.38 -34.66 43.40
N ASN A 73 10.66 -34.29 43.54
CA ASN A 73 11.14 -32.95 43.21
C ASN A 73 11.02 -32.65 41.70
N ILE A 74 11.36 -33.61 40.84
CA ILE A 74 11.22 -33.50 39.39
C ILE A 74 9.75 -33.35 39.01
N GLN A 75 8.84 -34.14 39.58
CA GLN A 75 7.40 -34.04 39.35
C GLN A 75 6.87 -32.65 39.72
N SER A 76 7.28 -32.12 40.88
CA SER A 76 6.88 -30.79 41.34
C SER A 76 7.39 -29.68 40.43
N ARG A 77 8.62 -29.81 39.91
CA ARG A 77 9.17 -28.88 38.91
C ARG A 77 8.42 -28.99 37.59
N PHE A 78 8.11 -30.21 37.14
CA PHE A 78 7.40 -30.44 35.90
C PHE A 78 5.99 -29.82 35.94
N SER A 79 5.24 -30.02 37.02
CA SER A 79 3.93 -29.37 37.18
C SER A 79 4.03 -27.84 37.18
N ALA A 80 5.05 -27.28 37.83
CA ALA A 80 5.28 -25.84 37.84
C ALA A 80 5.54 -25.24 36.44
N TYR A 81 6.03 -26.05 35.48
CA TYR A 81 6.18 -25.62 34.08
C TYR A 81 4.95 -25.89 33.23
N VAL A 82 4.26 -27.01 33.44
CA VAL A 82 3.10 -27.39 32.63
C VAL A 82 1.88 -26.51 32.91
N ASP A 83 1.60 -26.19 34.18
CA ASP A 83 0.40 -25.45 34.55
C ASP A 83 0.35 -24.04 33.92
N PRO A 84 1.43 -23.23 33.93
CA PRO A 84 1.43 -21.94 33.26
C PRO A 84 1.25 -22.05 31.74
N ILE A 85 1.89 -23.04 31.10
CA ILE A 85 1.77 -23.26 29.65
C ILE A 85 0.31 -23.58 29.29
N GLN A 86 -0.35 -24.42 30.09
CA GLN A 86 -1.74 -24.79 29.86
C GLN A 86 -2.69 -23.59 30.05
N ARG A 87 -2.43 -22.73 31.04
CA ARG A 87 -3.19 -21.47 31.22
C ARG A 87 -2.99 -20.51 30.05
N GLN A 88 -1.75 -20.30 29.62
CA GLN A 88 -1.44 -19.44 28.47
C GLN A 88 -2.10 -19.95 27.18
N LEU A 89 -2.16 -21.27 26.99
CA LEU A 89 -2.86 -21.86 25.85
C LEU A 89 -4.37 -21.57 25.88
N GLN A 90 -5.00 -21.69 27.05
CA GLN A 90 -6.42 -21.36 27.21
C GLN A 90 -6.70 -19.87 26.98
N GLU A 91 -5.88 -18.99 27.55
CA GLU A 91 -6.00 -17.54 27.33
C GLU A 91 -5.86 -17.19 25.85
N LYS A 92 -4.90 -17.79 25.15
CA LYS A 92 -4.71 -17.59 23.71
C LYS A 92 -5.95 -18.00 22.91
N GLN A 93 -6.55 -19.14 23.23
CA GLN A 93 -7.78 -19.61 22.58
C GLN A 93 -8.96 -18.66 22.80
N GLU A 94 -9.09 -18.09 24.00
CA GLU A 94 -10.16 -17.12 24.29
C GLU A 94 -9.93 -15.78 23.58
N ILE A 95 -8.69 -15.32 23.47
CA ILE A 95 -8.34 -14.12 22.69
C ILE A 95 -8.70 -14.33 21.21
N GLU A 96 -8.34 -15.49 20.65
CA GLU A 96 -8.63 -15.82 19.24
C GLU A 96 -10.14 -15.85 18.96
N LYS A 97 -10.94 -16.45 19.85
CA LYS A 97 -12.41 -16.42 19.74
C LYS A 97 -12.99 -14.99 19.77
N ARG A 98 -12.44 -14.12 20.62
CA ARG A 98 -12.85 -12.70 20.67
C ARG A 98 -12.50 -11.97 19.38
N GLN A 99 -11.31 -12.20 18.84
CA GLN A 99 -10.87 -11.61 17.56
C GLN A 99 -11.78 -12.03 16.40
N ILE A 100 -12.13 -13.32 16.31
CA ILE A 100 -13.05 -13.83 15.28
C ILE A 100 -14.43 -13.15 15.38
N THR A 101 -14.96 -12.98 16.60
CA THR A 101 -16.24 -12.29 16.81
C THR A 101 -16.17 -10.83 16.36
N LEU A 102 -15.09 -10.13 16.71
CA LEU A 102 -14.89 -8.73 16.33
C LEU A 102 -14.78 -8.57 14.80
N LEU A 103 -14.06 -9.48 14.12
CA LEU A 103 -13.93 -9.49 12.67
C LEU A 103 -15.30 -9.65 11.98
N LYS A 104 -16.12 -10.58 12.45
CA LYS A 104 -17.49 -10.77 11.91
C LYS A 104 -18.36 -9.53 12.03
N GLU A 105 -18.24 -8.79 13.14
CA GLU A 105 -18.98 -7.55 13.33
C GLU A 105 -18.48 -6.43 12.43
N LYS A 106 -17.16 -6.34 12.22
CA LYS A 106 -16.54 -5.41 11.26
C LYS A 106 -16.95 -5.70 9.82
N ASP A 107 -16.98 -6.97 9.41
CA ASP A 107 -17.45 -7.36 8.08
C ASP A 107 -18.91 -6.96 7.83
N LYS A 108 -19.76 -7.11 8.86
CA LYS A 108 -21.16 -6.67 8.78
C LYS A 108 -21.27 -5.15 8.63
N GLN A 109 -20.42 -4.37 9.33
CA GLN A 109 -20.36 -2.91 9.19
C GLN A 109 -19.89 -2.51 7.79
N ILE A 110 -18.83 -3.14 7.27
CA ILE A 110 -18.31 -2.89 5.92
C ILE A 110 -19.38 -3.17 4.87
N ALA A 111 -20.11 -4.28 4.98
CA ALA A 111 -21.20 -4.61 4.08
C ALA A 111 -22.34 -3.57 4.13
N GLY A 112 -22.62 -3.00 5.30
CA GLY A 112 -23.58 -1.90 5.46
C GLY A 112 -23.12 -0.63 4.75
N LEU A 113 -21.88 -0.20 5.01
CA LEU A 113 -21.28 0.99 4.39
C LEU A 113 -21.17 0.86 2.87
N GLN A 114 -20.87 -0.35 2.37
CA GLN A 114 -20.80 -0.59 0.93
C GLN A 114 -22.16 -0.37 0.25
N LYS A 115 -23.25 -0.86 0.86
CA LYS A 115 -24.61 -0.60 0.34
C LYS A 115 -24.96 0.88 0.33
N GLU A 116 -24.54 1.62 1.35
CA GLU A 116 -24.77 3.07 1.42
C GLU A 116 -23.94 3.81 0.36
N LYS A 117 -22.68 3.43 0.16
CA LYS A 117 -21.82 3.94 -0.92
C LYS A 117 -22.44 3.70 -2.29
N ASP A 118 -22.95 2.50 -2.55
CA ASP A 118 -23.58 2.16 -3.83
C ASP A 118 -24.85 3.01 -4.07
N LYS A 119 -25.63 3.27 -3.01
CA LYS A 119 -26.80 4.16 -3.04
C LYS A 119 -26.43 5.62 -3.29
N ILE A 120 -25.37 6.13 -2.67
CA ILE A 120 -24.88 7.50 -2.92
C ILE A 120 -24.37 7.62 -4.35
N THR A 121 -23.64 6.63 -4.84
CA THR A 121 -23.12 6.59 -6.21
C THR A 121 -24.24 6.65 -7.25
N SER A 122 -25.31 5.88 -7.06
CA SER A 122 -26.47 5.93 -7.99
C SER A 122 -27.19 7.28 -7.96
N LEU A 123 -27.36 7.87 -6.77
CA LEU A 123 -27.95 9.21 -6.63
C LEU A 123 -27.09 10.31 -7.25
N GLN A 124 -25.76 10.23 -7.13
CA GLN A 124 -24.84 11.16 -7.77
C GLN A 124 -24.95 11.08 -9.29
N LYS A 125 -25.03 9.87 -9.86
CA LYS A 125 -25.24 9.67 -11.29
C LYS A 125 -26.53 10.34 -11.76
N GLU A 126 -27.65 10.10 -11.08
CA GLU A 126 -28.94 10.71 -11.42
C GLU A 126 -28.90 12.25 -11.34
N LYS A 127 -28.26 12.81 -10.30
CA LYS A 127 -28.10 14.26 -10.16
C LYS A 127 -27.23 14.84 -11.28
N ASN A 128 -26.14 14.18 -11.64
CA ASN A 128 -25.24 14.63 -12.70
C ASN A 128 -25.93 14.62 -14.07
N GLU A 129 -26.75 13.60 -14.35
CA GLU A 129 -27.58 13.55 -15.57
C GLU A 129 -28.59 14.71 -15.62
N LYS A 130 -29.24 15.03 -14.49
CA LYS A 130 -30.14 16.21 -14.40
C LYS A 130 -29.39 17.53 -14.58
N ILE A 131 -28.21 17.67 -14.00
CA ILE A 131 -27.37 18.87 -14.16
C ILE A 131 -26.97 19.03 -15.63
N ALA A 132 -26.56 17.96 -16.30
CA ALA A 132 -26.21 17.99 -17.71
C ALA A 132 -27.40 18.40 -18.59
N ALA A 133 -28.58 17.84 -18.33
CA ALA A 133 -29.81 18.21 -19.04
C ALA A 133 -30.17 19.70 -18.84
N MET A 134 -30.13 20.19 -17.60
CA MET A 134 -30.41 21.60 -17.30
C MET A 134 -29.36 22.55 -17.91
N ARG A 135 -28.08 22.16 -17.95
CA ARG A 135 -27.03 22.94 -18.61
C ARG A 135 -27.30 23.09 -20.11
N LYS A 136 -27.67 21.98 -20.77
CA LYS A 136 -28.03 22.00 -22.19
C LYS A 136 -29.23 22.90 -22.46
N GLU A 137 -30.29 22.80 -21.67
CA GLU A 137 -31.47 23.66 -21.82
C GLU A 137 -31.13 25.14 -21.59
N LYS A 138 -30.31 25.44 -20.58
CA LYS A 138 -29.80 26.79 -20.32
C LYS A 138 -29.03 27.34 -21.52
N GLU A 139 -28.14 26.56 -22.11
CA GLU A 139 -27.36 26.95 -23.30
C GLU A 139 -28.26 27.21 -24.51
N GLU A 140 -29.25 26.35 -24.75
CA GLU A 140 -30.24 26.54 -25.83
C GLU A 140 -31.05 27.81 -25.65
N LEU A 141 -31.55 28.05 -24.43
CA LEU A 141 -32.29 29.27 -24.09
C LEU A 141 -31.41 30.52 -24.19
N GLN A 142 -30.17 30.45 -23.71
CA GLN A 142 -29.22 31.55 -23.80
C GLN A 142 -28.88 31.88 -25.26
N THR A 143 -28.67 30.87 -26.10
CA THR A 143 -28.42 31.05 -27.54
C THR A 143 -29.61 31.70 -28.24
N ARG A 144 -30.83 31.24 -27.94
CA ARG A 144 -32.07 31.85 -28.47
C ARG A 144 -32.24 33.30 -28.01
N LEU A 145 -32.00 33.58 -26.73
CA LEU A 145 -32.12 34.92 -26.18
C LEU A 145 -31.08 35.86 -26.80
N SER A 146 -29.84 35.40 -26.94
CA SER A 146 -28.76 36.10 -27.63
C SER A 146 -29.10 36.39 -29.10
N SER A 147 -29.67 35.43 -29.82
CA SER A 147 -30.13 35.62 -31.19
C SER A 147 -31.26 36.66 -31.28
N ILE A 148 -32.28 36.58 -30.41
CA ILE A 148 -33.38 37.55 -30.38
C ILE A 148 -32.88 38.95 -29.99
N ALA A 149 -31.92 39.04 -29.07
CA ALA A 149 -31.28 40.29 -28.69
C ALA A 149 -30.43 40.84 -29.85
N GLY A 150 -29.64 39.99 -30.52
CA GLY A 150 -28.89 40.31 -31.73
C GLY A 150 -29.79 40.84 -32.84
N ASP A 151 -30.88 40.16 -33.17
CA ASP A 151 -31.86 40.56 -34.20
C ASP A 151 -32.56 41.89 -33.89
N LYS A 152 -32.83 42.17 -32.59
CA LYS A 152 -33.40 43.44 -32.16
C LYS A 152 -32.37 44.58 -32.18
N LEU A 153 -31.11 44.30 -31.90
CA LEU A 153 -30.02 45.27 -31.89
C LEU A 153 -29.49 45.58 -33.31
N THR A 154 -29.49 44.59 -34.20
CA THR A 154 -29.01 44.71 -35.59
C THR A 154 -30.03 45.31 -36.55
N LYS A 155 -31.34 45.33 -36.20
CA LYS A 155 -32.36 46.13 -36.91
C LYS A 155 -32.05 47.63 -36.79
N GLY A 156 -31.22 48.11 -37.70
CA GLY A 156 -30.81 49.51 -37.83
C GLY A 156 -29.37 49.82 -37.41
N ASN A 157 -28.58 48.82 -36.95
CA ASN A 157 -27.18 49.05 -36.56
C ASN A 157 -26.29 47.81 -36.82
N PRO A 158 -25.62 47.73 -37.99
CA PRO A 158 -24.82 46.56 -38.41
C PRO A 158 -23.55 46.29 -37.57
N ALA A 159 -23.22 47.18 -36.62
CA ALA A 159 -22.00 47.10 -35.82
C ALA A 159 -22.14 46.29 -34.51
N ILE A 160 -23.33 45.74 -34.21
CA ILE A 160 -23.56 45.03 -32.94
C ILE A 160 -23.28 43.52 -33.11
N THR A 161 -22.28 43.06 -32.35
CA THR A 161 -21.73 41.70 -32.32
C THR A 161 -22.78 40.62 -32.01
N ASP A 162 -22.73 39.49 -32.72
CA ASP A 162 -23.59 38.32 -32.48
C ASP A 162 -23.29 37.67 -31.12
N LEU A 163 -24.18 37.87 -30.15
CA LEU A 163 -24.08 37.32 -28.80
C LEU A 163 -24.32 35.80 -28.75
N GLY A 164 -24.77 35.18 -29.85
CA GLY A 164 -25.03 33.75 -29.98
C GLY A 164 -23.79 32.94 -30.34
N ASP A 165 -22.72 33.57 -30.84
CA ASP A 165 -21.52 32.85 -31.28
C ASP A 165 -20.79 32.20 -30.07
N PRO A 166 -20.68 30.85 -30.02
CA PRO A 166 -19.97 30.13 -28.96
C PRO A 166 -18.44 30.32 -28.99
N ASN A 167 -17.91 30.95 -30.03
CA ASN A 167 -16.50 31.26 -30.24
C ASN A 167 -16.23 32.77 -30.21
N ARG A 168 -17.17 33.59 -29.72
CA ARG A 168 -16.90 35.02 -29.48
C ARG A 168 -15.82 35.19 -28.39
N PRO A 169 -15.03 36.27 -28.41
CA PRO A 169 -13.92 36.48 -27.49
C PRO A 169 -14.26 36.32 -26.00
N MET A 170 -15.42 36.81 -25.56
CA MET A 170 -15.87 36.65 -24.17
C MET A 170 -16.13 35.19 -23.79
N LYS A 171 -16.69 34.38 -24.70
CA LYS A 171 -16.95 32.97 -24.42
C LYS A 171 -15.67 32.13 -24.46
N ILE A 172 -14.71 32.51 -25.32
CA ILE A 172 -13.35 31.97 -25.31
C ILE A 172 -12.69 32.29 -23.97
N SER A 173 -12.80 33.52 -23.47
CA SER A 173 -12.26 33.92 -22.17
C SER A 173 -12.87 33.16 -20.99
N GLU A 174 -14.16 32.84 -21.03
CA GLU A 174 -14.80 31.98 -20.02
C GLU A 174 -14.20 30.58 -20.04
N LYS A 175 -14.13 29.95 -21.23
CA LYS A 175 -13.52 28.62 -21.41
C LYS A 175 -12.05 28.59 -20.97
N TYR A 176 -11.32 29.67 -21.23
CA TYR A 176 -9.92 29.83 -20.83
C TYR A 176 -9.74 29.80 -19.31
N GLY A 177 -10.64 30.46 -18.58
CA GLY A 177 -10.65 30.40 -17.11
C GLY A 177 -11.08 29.03 -16.58
N GLU A 178 -12.10 28.42 -17.20
CA GLU A 178 -12.59 27.08 -16.82
C GLU A 178 -11.53 25.99 -16.98
N LEU A 179 -10.67 26.10 -18.00
CA LEU A 179 -9.56 25.18 -18.24
C LEU A 179 -8.57 25.18 -17.07
N TYR A 180 -8.20 26.37 -16.58
CA TYR A 180 -7.35 26.54 -15.41
C TYR A 180 -8.00 26.01 -14.13
N ASP A 181 -9.29 26.33 -13.90
CA ASP A 181 -9.96 26.00 -12.64
C ASP A 181 -10.37 24.51 -12.52
N ASN A 182 -10.72 23.84 -13.61
CA ASN A 182 -11.39 22.52 -13.55
C ASN A 182 -10.53 21.35 -14.02
N GLU A 183 -9.71 21.51 -15.06
CA GLU A 183 -9.12 20.36 -15.77
C GLU A 183 -7.69 20.04 -15.35
N TRP A 184 -7.11 20.91 -14.54
CA TRP A 184 -5.76 20.74 -14.01
C TRP A 184 -5.62 19.50 -13.11
N THR A 185 -6.65 19.17 -12.32
CA THR A 185 -6.57 18.06 -11.34
C THR A 185 -6.29 16.71 -12.01
N ASP A 186 -6.93 16.45 -13.16
CA ASP A 186 -6.74 15.20 -13.90
C ASP A 186 -5.41 15.19 -14.67
N ALA A 187 -4.95 16.36 -15.15
CA ALA A 187 -3.64 16.50 -15.77
C ALA A 187 -2.48 16.33 -14.76
N MET A 188 -2.73 16.65 -13.48
CA MET A 188 -1.74 16.62 -12.40
C MET A 188 -1.13 15.23 -12.18
N GLU A 189 -1.92 14.16 -12.36
CA GLU A 189 -1.43 12.78 -12.28
C GLU A 189 -0.39 12.49 -13.37
N CYS A 190 -0.58 13.02 -14.59
CA CYS A 190 0.39 12.89 -15.67
C CYS A 190 1.59 13.83 -15.49
N VAL A 191 1.38 15.02 -14.89
CA VAL A 191 2.46 15.98 -14.63
C VAL A 191 3.40 15.48 -13.53
N ASP A 192 2.94 14.71 -12.56
CA ASP A 192 3.82 14.09 -11.56
C ASP A 192 4.89 13.19 -12.21
N GLU A 193 4.54 12.49 -13.29
CA GLU A 193 5.52 11.75 -14.11
C GLU A 193 6.53 12.71 -14.77
N VAL A 194 6.09 13.88 -15.23
CA VAL A 194 6.97 14.90 -15.85
C VAL A 194 7.93 15.48 -14.82
N MET A 195 7.44 15.75 -13.60
CA MET A 195 8.23 16.33 -12.52
C MET A 195 9.30 15.39 -11.97
N GLU A 196 9.12 14.06 -12.09
CA GLU A 196 10.16 13.10 -11.71
C GLU A 196 11.45 13.32 -12.53
N TYR A 197 11.32 13.75 -13.79
CA TYR A 197 12.45 14.04 -14.67
C TYR A 197 12.97 15.49 -14.54
N TYR A 198 12.10 16.43 -14.16
CA TYR A 198 12.45 17.83 -13.94
C TYR A 198 12.20 18.25 -12.48
N PRO A 199 13.02 17.78 -11.52
CA PRO A 199 12.74 17.93 -10.09
C PRO A 199 12.78 19.39 -9.58
N ASN A 200 13.34 20.31 -10.39
CA ASN A 200 13.38 21.74 -10.09
C ASN A 200 12.20 22.51 -10.70
N MET A 201 11.43 21.89 -11.58
CA MET A 201 10.28 22.51 -12.23
C MET A 201 9.08 22.45 -11.29
N ILE A 202 8.40 23.58 -11.12
CA ILE A 202 7.19 23.67 -10.32
C ILE A 202 6.01 23.31 -11.22
N LYS A 203 5.00 22.62 -10.69
CA LYS A 203 3.78 22.21 -11.41
C LYS A 203 3.17 23.31 -12.29
N SER A 204 3.06 24.51 -11.73
CA SER A 204 2.52 25.69 -12.40
C SER A 204 3.36 26.17 -13.59
N GLU A 205 4.65 25.86 -13.63
CA GLU A 205 5.51 26.17 -14.78
C GLU A 205 5.18 25.22 -15.95
N VAL A 206 4.74 23.99 -15.68
CA VAL A 206 4.33 23.03 -16.72
C VAL A 206 3.08 23.53 -17.46
N GLU A 207 2.09 24.04 -16.72
CA GLU A 207 0.84 24.60 -17.29
C GLU A 207 1.13 25.71 -18.28
N GLU A 208 1.96 26.66 -17.84
CA GLU A 208 2.36 27.79 -18.64
C GLU A 208 3.12 27.34 -19.89
N ILE A 209 4.10 26.44 -19.74
CA ILE A 209 4.90 25.93 -20.85
C ILE A 209 3.98 25.31 -21.91
N VAL A 210 3.03 24.45 -21.52
CA VAL A 210 2.16 23.75 -22.47
C VAL A 210 1.31 24.74 -23.26
N ILE A 211 0.57 25.62 -22.59
CA ILE A 211 -0.37 26.51 -23.29
C ILE A 211 0.36 27.58 -24.12
N ARG A 212 1.47 28.12 -23.61
CA ARG A 212 2.31 29.10 -24.29
C ARG A 212 2.99 28.49 -25.51
N HIS A 213 3.49 27.26 -25.39
CA HIS A 213 4.10 26.58 -26.53
C HIS A 213 3.08 26.28 -27.63
N ILE A 214 1.90 25.76 -27.28
CA ILE A 214 0.82 25.54 -28.25
C ILE A 214 0.42 26.86 -28.92
N TYR A 215 0.27 27.94 -28.13
CA TYR A 215 0.00 29.28 -28.65
C TYR A 215 1.07 29.72 -29.65
N ARG A 216 2.35 29.67 -29.29
CA ARG A 216 3.47 30.02 -30.18
C ARG A 216 3.49 29.17 -31.44
N LEU A 217 3.31 27.86 -31.34
CA LEU A 217 3.22 26.98 -32.53
C LEU A 217 2.09 27.38 -33.48
N LEU A 218 1.02 27.97 -32.95
CA LEU A 218 -0.08 28.51 -33.74
C LEU A 218 0.14 29.98 -34.15
N MET A 219 1.07 30.71 -33.57
CA MET A 219 1.27 32.14 -33.87
C MET A 219 2.56 32.47 -34.62
N ASP A 220 3.55 31.58 -34.63
CA ASP A 220 4.86 31.87 -35.20
C ASP A 220 4.82 31.97 -36.73
N ASP A 221 5.25 33.13 -37.25
CA ASP A 221 5.31 33.44 -38.67
C ASP A 221 6.53 32.78 -39.35
N ASP A 222 7.54 32.39 -38.57
CA ASP A 222 8.86 31.92 -39.05
C ASP A 222 8.95 30.39 -39.28
N HIS A 223 7.90 29.81 -39.87
CA HIS A 223 7.87 28.53 -40.62
C HIS A 223 6.95 27.37 -40.09
N THR A 224 6.01 27.00 -40.98
CA THR A 224 5.39 25.67 -41.26
C THR A 224 4.15 25.18 -40.51
N ALA A 225 3.72 25.74 -39.37
CA ALA A 225 2.57 25.19 -38.64
C ALA A 225 1.27 25.91 -38.96
N PHE A 226 1.14 27.18 -38.59
CA PHE A 226 -0.12 27.92 -38.76
C PHE A 226 -0.57 28.14 -40.21
N PRO A 227 0.33 28.48 -41.17
CA PRO A 227 -0.07 28.58 -42.58
C PRO A 227 -0.58 27.24 -43.13
N CYS A 228 0.01 26.11 -42.75
CA CYS A 228 -0.44 24.80 -43.23
C CYS A 228 -1.80 24.42 -42.62
N TYR A 229 -2.10 24.76 -41.36
CA TYR A 229 -3.40 24.48 -40.75
C TYR A 229 -4.52 25.37 -41.29
N LYS A 230 -4.24 26.66 -41.50
CA LYS A 230 -5.16 27.60 -42.15
C LYS A 230 -5.38 27.20 -43.60
N GLU A 231 -4.33 26.79 -44.32
CA GLU A 231 -4.40 26.27 -45.69
C GLU A 231 -5.15 24.94 -45.76
N ILE A 232 -4.95 23.99 -44.84
CA ILE A 232 -5.71 22.73 -44.76
C ILE A 232 -7.20 23.03 -44.51
N ALA A 233 -7.51 23.91 -43.56
CA ALA A 233 -8.88 24.32 -43.27
C ALA A 233 -9.56 24.96 -44.50
N LEU A 234 -8.84 25.85 -45.19
CA LEU A 234 -9.30 26.53 -46.40
C LEU A 234 -9.43 25.57 -47.60
N THR A 235 -8.43 24.72 -47.84
CA THR A 235 -8.37 23.76 -48.96
C THR A 235 -9.43 22.67 -48.82
N ARG A 236 -9.65 22.17 -47.60
CA ARG A 236 -10.65 21.14 -47.31
C ARG A 236 -12.03 21.70 -46.97
N ARG A 237 -12.20 23.04 -46.97
CA ARG A 237 -13.42 23.75 -46.54
C ARG A 237 -13.93 23.26 -45.19
N MET A 238 -13.01 22.99 -44.25
CA MET A 238 -13.36 22.51 -42.92
C MET A 238 -13.74 23.70 -42.04
N ASN A 239 -14.79 23.53 -41.23
CA ASN A 239 -15.09 24.50 -40.18
C ASN A 239 -14.04 24.41 -39.04
N ALA A 240 -14.03 25.38 -38.13
CA ALA A 240 -13.05 25.44 -37.05
C ALA A 240 -13.04 24.16 -36.18
N GLN A 241 -14.21 23.60 -35.86
CA GLN A 241 -14.32 22.39 -35.04
C GLN A 241 -13.72 21.16 -35.72
N ASN A 242 -14.01 20.96 -37.01
CA ASN A 242 -13.45 19.86 -37.79
C ASN A 242 -11.93 20.01 -37.97
N THR A 243 -11.45 21.25 -38.09
CA THR A 243 -10.01 21.53 -38.20
C THR A 243 -9.28 21.13 -36.92
N VAL A 244 -9.79 21.52 -35.75
CA VAL A 244 -9.17 21.10 -34.48
C VAL A 244 -9.23 19.59 -34.31
N LYS A 245 -10.37 18.97 -34.63
CA LYS A 245 -10.49 17.49 -34.59
C LYS A 245 -9.42 16.83 -35.44
N TYR A 246 -9.18 17.33 -36.65
CA TYR A 246 -8.13 16.82 -37.53
C TYR A 246 -6.72 17.01 -36.96
N ILE A 247 -6.42 18.18 -36.38
CA ILE A 247 -5.14 18.47 -35.73
C ILE A 247 -4.87 17.48 -34.58
N LEU A 248 -5.89 17.20 -33.76
CA LEU A 248 -5.80 16.26 -32.64
C LEU A 248 -5.67 14.80 -33.10
N GLU A 249 -6.51 14.36 -34.04
CA GLU A 249 -6.51 12.99 -34.57
C GLU A 249 -5.19 12.62 -35.27
N ASN A 250 -4.53 13.60 -35.87
CA ASN A 250 -3.23 13.40 -36.55
C ASN A 250 -2.05 13.82 -35.65
N GLN A 251 -2.29 14.10 -34.37
CA GLN A 251 -1.29 14.47 -33.36
C GLN A 251 -0.28 15.55 -33.80
N ILE A 252 -0.67 16.43 -34.74
CA ILE A 252 0.30 17.26 -35.47
C ILE A 252 1.00 18.26 -34.55
N ILE A 253 0.27 18.82 -33.58
CA ILE A 253 0.83 19.70 -32.55
C ILE A 253 1.71 18.90 -31.58
N GLY A 254 1.28 17.70 -31.20
CA GLY A 254 2.06 16.86 -30.29
C GLY A 254 3.41 16.45 -30.87
N GLU A 255 3.45 16.07 -32.15
CA GLU A 255 4.70 15.75 -32.85
C GLU A 255 5.64 16.97 -32.94
N LYS A 256 5.12 18.16 -33.22
CA LYS A 256 5.94 19.39 -33.28
C LYS A 256 6.43 19.86 -31.90
N MET A 257 5.62 19.69 -30.85
CA MET A 257 6.04 19.96 -29.47
C MET A 257 7.25 19.13 -29.04
N VAL A 258 7.28 17.84 -29.43
CA VAL A 258 8.41 16.94 -29.15
C VAL A 258 9.69 17.39 -29.87
N LEU A 259 9.58 18.08 -31.00
CA LEU A 259 10.72 18.37 -31.88
C LEU A 259 11.46 19.68 -31.58
N HIS A 260 10.83 20.68 -30.93
CA HIS A 260 11.38 22.05 -30.95
C HIS A 260 11.92 22.60 -29.60
N GLU A 261 11.56 22.05 -28.44
CA GLU A 261 11.96 22.67 -27.16
C GLU A 261 12.52 21.72 -26.10
N TRP A 262 12.32 20.41 -26.25
CA TRP A 262 12.86 19.43 -25.30
C TRP A 262 14.06 18.81 -25.99
N GLU A 263 15.26 19.20 -25.58
CA GLU A 263 16.52 18.66 -26.11
C GLU A 263 16.40 17.14 -26.29
N TYR A 264 16.83 16.68 -27.46
CA TYR A 264 16.67 15.35 -28.02
C TYR A 264 17.21 14.25 -27.08
N ASP A 265 16.45 13.90 -26.04
CA ASP A 265 16.66 12.72 -25.19
C ASP A 265 15.57 11.70 -25.51
N HIS A 266 15.98 10.54 -26.00
CA HIS A 266 15.12 9.42 -26.42
C HIS A 266 14.22 8.87 -25.30
N LYS A 267 14.34 9.37 -24.05
CA LYS A 267 13.46 9.04 -22.93
C LYS A 267 12.18 9.90 -22.86
N ASN A 268 12.08 10.98 -23.64
CA ASN A 268 10.95 11.93 -23.66
C ASN A 268 9.71 11.46 -24.45
N GLU A 269 9.83 10.42 -25.29
CA GLU A 269 8.73 9.97 -26.18
C GLU A 269 7.52 9.44 -25.38
N LYS A 270 7.78 8.73 -24.27
CA LYS A 270 6.74 8.10 -23.47
C LYS A 270 5.97 9.12 -22.62
N LEU A 271 6.68 10.10 -22.08
CA LEU A 271 6.16 11.18 -21.25
C LEU A 271 5.27 12.15 -22.04
N THR A 272 5.66 12.44 -23.28
CA THR A 272 4.84 13.26 -24.17
C THR A 272 3.57 12.52 -24.59
N SER A 273 3.65 11.20 -24.78
CA SER A 273 2.49 10.40 -25.23
C SER A 273 1.33 10.28 -24.22
N SER A 274 1.57 10.40 -22.91
CA SER A 274 0.52 10.37 -21.87
C SER A 274 -0.16 11.74 -21.75
N LEU A 275 0.63 12.82 -21.65
CA LEU A 275 0.12 14.19 -21.59
C LEU A 275 -0.73 14.55 -22.81
N LEU A 276 -0.29 14.18 -24.02
CA LEU A 276 -1.02 14.41 -25.27
C LEU A 276 -2.42 13.77 -25.32
N LYS A 277 -2.68 12.76 -24.49
CA LYS A 277 -3.97 12.05 -24.42
C LYS A 277 -4.92 12.63 -23.38
N THR A 278 -4.45 13.58 -22.56
CA THR A 278 -5.29 14.22 -21.53
C THR A 278 -6.33 15.14 -22.17
N SER A 279 -7.49 15.26 -21.52
CA SER A 279 -8.51 16.26 -21.86
C SER A 279 -7.92 17.67 -21.82
N PHE A 280 -7.10 17.95 -20.80
CA PHE A 280 -6.39 19.22 -20.64
C PHE A 280 -5.60 19.62 -21.90
N PHE A 281 -4.76 18.71 -22.42
CA PHE A 281 -3.99 18.99 -23.63
C PHE A 281 -4.89 19.26 -24.84
N GLN A 282 -5.90 18.41 -25.04
CA GLN A 282 -6.85 18.57 -26.15
C GLN A 282 -7.57 19.93 -26.06
N HIS A 283 -8.00 20.32 -24.87
CA HIS A 283 -8.67 21.60 -24.66
C HIS A 283 -7.72 22.79 -24.81
N CYS A 284 -6.45 22.70 -24.39
CA CYS A 284 -5.43 23.72 -24.69
C CYS A 284 -5.31 23.96 -26.20
N VAL A 285 -5.24 22.89 -27.00
CA VAL A 285 -5.19 22.98 -28.47
C VAL A 285 -6.45 23.63 -29.04
N HIS A 286 -7.63 23.20 -28.59
CA HIS A 286 -8.90 23.81 -29.00
C HIS A 286 -8.92 25.31 -28.71
N LEU A 287 -8.54 25.71 -27.49
CA LEU A 287 -8.56 27.10 -27.05
C LEU A 287 -7.59 27.96 -27.85
N CYS A 288 -6.34 27.52 -27.97
CA CYS A 288 -5.32 28.28 -28.70
C CYS A 288 -5.69 28.43 -30.19
N TRP A 289 -6.31 27.42 -30.80
CA TRP A 289 -6.85 27.55 -32.15
C TRP A 289 -7.91 28.64 -32.24
N PHE A 290 -8.88 28.65 -31.32
CA PHE A 290 -9.94 29.66 -31.32
C PHE A 290 -9.44 31.08 -31.06
N VAL A 291 -8.39 31.22 -30.23
CA VAL A 291 -7.66 32.47 -29.99
C VAL A 291 -6.98 32.94 -31.28
N ALA A 292 -6.37 32.02 -32.04
CA ALA A 292 -5.61 32.29 -33.26
C ALA A 292 -6.46 32.70 -34.47
N ILE A 293 -7.68 32.15 -34.59
CA ILE A 293 -8.55 32.44 -35.74
C ILE A 293 -9.44 33.68 -35.56
N GLN A 294 -9.40 34.34 -34.39
CA GLN A 294 -10.11 35.61 -34.21
C GLN A 294 -9.53 36.69 -35.15
N ASP A 295 -10.36 37.67 -35.51
CA ASP A 295 -9.97 38.82 -36.33
C ASP A 295 -10.40 40.14 -35.64
N PRO A 296 -9.48 40.91 -35.04
CA PRO A 296 -8.05 40.61 -34.87
C PRO A 296 -7.82 39.45 -33.90
N MET A 297 -6.67 38.79 -34.06
CA MET A 297 -6.25 37.66 -33.23
C MET A 297 -6.17 38.04 -31.75
N MET A 298 -6.63 37.14 -30.89
CA MET A 298 -6.52 37.29 -29.43
C MET A 298 -5.07 37.08 -28.96
N TYR A 299 -4.69 37.75 -27.88
CA TYR A 299 -3.30 37.82 -27.44
C TYR A 299 -3.12 37.22 -26.05
N LEU A 300 -2.26 36.20 -25.93
CA LEU A 300 -1.76 35.72 -24.64
C LEU A 300 -0.52 36.54 -24.28
N ASP A 301 -0.43 36.97 -23.02
CA ASP A 301 0.67 37.81 -22.55
C ASP A 301 2.00 37.04 -22.56
N GLU A 302 2.87 37.44 -23.50
CA GLU A 302 4.22 36.92 -23.64
C GLU A 302 5.28 37.91 -23.13
N ASP A 303 4.89 39.16 -22.85
CA ASP A 303 5.84 40.22 -22.47
C ASP A 303 6.29 40.08 -21.00
N VAL A 304 5.49 39.40 -20.17
CA VAL A 304 5.82 39.14 -18.77
C VAL A 304 6.77 37.94 -18.61
N HIS A 305 7.81 38.17 -17.82
CA HIS A 305 8.85 37.19 -17.48
C HIS A 305 9.37 37.42 -16.05
N GLU A 306 10.23 36.52 -15.55
CA GLU A 306 10.85 36.68 -14.23
C GLU A 306 11.55 38.05 -14.11
N GLY A 307 11.29 38.76 -13.02
CA GLY A 307 11.85 40.10 -12.79
C GLY A 307 10.96 41.25 -13.26
N THR A 308 9.88 40.97 -14.01
CA THR A 308 8.89 41.98 -14.42
C THR A 308 8.14 42.51 -13.20
N GLY A 309 7.80 43.81 -13.20
CA GLY A 309 6.97 44.40 -12.14
C GLY A 309 5.59 43.78 -12.07
N PHE A 310 5.10 43.50 -10.86
CA PHE A 310 3.78 42.88 -10.67
C PHE A 310 2.63 43.91 -10.84
N ASP A 311 1.81 43.73 -11.88
CA ASP A 311 0.59 44.54 -12.11
C ASP A 311 -0.69 43.79 -11.67
N LYS A 312 -1.31 44.27 -10.59
CA LYS A 312 -2.56 43.73 -10.02
C LYS A 312 -3.78 43.90 -10.93
N ASN A 313 -3.71 44.78 -11.93
CA ASN A 313 -4.79 44.96 -12.90
C ASN A 313 -4.81 43.84 -13.94
N VAL A 314 -3.63 43.31 -14.29
CA VAL A 314 -3.48 42.25 -15.30
C VAL A 314 -3.37 40.86 -14.67
N TYR A 315 -2.76 40.76 -13.49
CA TYR A 315 -2.47 39.48 -12.85
C TYR A 315 -3.00 39.35 -11.43
N LYS A 316 -3.23 38.10 -11.03
CA LYS A 316 -3.50 37.68 -9.65
C LYS A 316 -2.29 36.92 -9.11
N GLU A 317 -2.13 36.96 -7.79
CA GLU A 317 -1.08 36.21 -7.09
C GLU A 317 -1.51 34.74 -6.95
N PHE A 318 -0.58 33.81 -7.19
CA PHE A 318 -0.82 32.37 -7.07
C PHE A 318 -0.86 31.94 -5.59
N VAL A 319 0.29 31.92 -4.93
CA VAL A 319 0.40 31.53 -3.51
C VAL A 319 0.99 32.65 -2.66
N ARG A 320 2.11 33.24 -3.09
CA ARG A 320 2.77 34.33 -2.34
C ARG A 320 2.62 35.69 -3.01
N SER A 321 2.43 36.71 -2.18
CA SER A 321 2.42 38.10 -2.59
C SER A 321 3.81 38.66 -2.84
N GLY A 322 3.90 39.69 -3.69
CA GLY A 322 5.16 40.34 -4.04
C GLY A 322 4.98 41.57 -4.92
N ASN A 323 6.10 42.19 -5.29
CA ASN A 323 6.16 43.34 -6.21
C ASN A 323 6.79 42.98 -7.57
N THR A 324 7.30 41.76 -7.70
CA THR A 324 8.00 41.29 -8.88
C THR A 324 7.55 39.87 -9.23
N VAL A 325 7.38 39.59 -10.52
CA VAL A 325 7.02 38.26 -11.03
C VAL A 325 8.20 37.32 -10.90
N ARG A 326 7.98 36.16 -10.27
CA ARG A 326 8.93 35.05 -10.24
C ARG A 326 8.76 34.16 -11.46
N TYR A 327 7.55 33.67 -11.66
CA TYR A 327 7.17 32.86 -12.82
C TYR A 327 5.67 33.04 -13.08
N ILE A 328 5.27 32.74 -14.31
CA ILE A 328 3.87 32.75 -14.73
C ILE A 328 3.29 31.36 -14.48
N VAL A 329 2.08 31.33 -13.92
CA VAL A 329 1.29 30.10 -13.75
C VAL A 329 0.31 29.98 -14.90
N TRP A 330 -0.38 31.07 -15.20
CA TRP A 330 -1.37 31.14 -16.26
C TRP A 330 -1.28 32.50 -16.95
N PRO A 331 -1.08 32.56 -18.28
CA PRO A 331 -0.93 33.84 -18.97
C PRO A 331 -2.21 34.70 -18.88
N ALA A 332 -2.03 36.03 -18.96
CA ALA A 332 -3.17 36.92 -19.13
C ALA A 332 -3.68 36.83 -20.58
N LEU A 333 -4.99 36.93 -20.77
CA LEU A 333 -5.62 36.88 -22.09
C LEU A 333 -6.23 38.23 -22.42
N PHE A 334 -5.85 38.76 -23.58
CA PHE A 334 -6.32 40.02 -24.13
C PHE A 334 -7.12 39.80 -25.40
N LEU A 335 -8.03 40.75 -25.69
CA LEU A 335 -8.85 40.70 -26.90
C LEU A 335 -8.02 40.75 -28.19
N HIS A 336 -6.92 41.49 -28.17
CA HIS A 336 -5.87 41.51 -29.17
C HIS A 336 -4.62 42.12 -28.55
N LYS A 337 -3.49 42.15 -29.26
CA LYS A 337 -2.27 42.80 -28.78
C LYS A 337 -2.54 44.28 -28.47
N ASN A 338 -2.16 44.73 -27.27
CA ASN A 338 -2.48 46.05 -26.71
C ASN A 338 -3.99 46.35 -26.56
N GLY A 339 -4.85 45.33 -26.61
CA GLY A 339 -6.29 45.44 -26.46
C GLY A 339 -6.76 45.36 -25.00
N PRO A 340 -8.08 45.40 -24.76
CA PRO A 340 -8.63 45.22 -23.42
C PRO A 340 -8.35 43.82 -22.87
N LEU A 341 -8.13 43.76 -21.56
CA LEU A 341 -7.98 42.51 -20.82
C LEU A 341 -9.30 41.74 -20.79
N LEU A 342 -9.26 40.47 -21.15
CA LEU A 342 -10.40 39.55 -21.07
C LEU A 342 -10.32 38.65 -19.83
N TYR A 343 -9.13 38.13 -19.53
CA TYR A 343 -8.90 37.28 -18.36
C TYR A 343 -7.60 37.65 -17.67
N LYS A 344 -7.66 37.85 -16.35
CA LYS A 344 -6.47 38.11 -15.52
C LYS A 344 -5.61 36.86 -15.45
N GLY A 345 -4.33 36.98 -15.76
CA GLY A 345 -3.38 35.88 -15.59
C GLY A 345 -3.14 35.58 -14.10
N VAL A 346 -2.39 34.51 -13.85
CA VAL A 346 -1.95 34.10 -12.52
C VAL A 346 -0.42 34.02 -12.53
N VAL A 347 0.23 34.66 -11.55
CA VAL A 347 1.69 34.63 -11.38
C VAL A 347 2.07 34.34 -9.96
N GLN A 348 3.22 33.69 -9.78
CA GLN A 348 3.86 33.65 -8.48
C GLN A 348 4.75 34.89 -8.34
N ALA A 349 4.46 35.73 -7.36
CA ALA A 349 5.25 36.92 -7.07
C ALA A 349 6.30 36.68 -5.98
N TYR A 350 7.32 37.53 -5.94
CA TYR A 350 8.27 37.64 -4.83
C TYR A 350 8.57 39.11 -4.53
N TRP A 351 9.13 39.36 -3.34
CA TRP A 351 9.60 40.69 -2.96
C TRP A 351 11.03 40.88 -3.44
N LYS A 352 11.22 41.77 -4.40
CA LYS A 352 12.55 42.26 -4.78
C LYS A 352 12.81 43.55 -3.98
N GLU A 353 13.81 43.49 -3.11
CA GLU A 353 14.32 44.68 -2.42
C GLU A 353 14.89 45.65 -3.47
N LYS A 354 14.66 46.95 -3.27
CA LYS A 354 15.02 48.00 -4.24
C LYS A 354 16.50 48.26 -4.31
#